data_AF-A0A560B3B5-F1
#
_entry.id   AF-A0A560B3B5-F1
#
_cell.length_a   1.000
_cell.length_b   1.000
_cell.length_c   1.000
_cell.angle_alpha   90.00
_cell.angle_beta   90.00
_cell.angle_gamma   90.00
#
_symmetry.space_group_name_H-M   'P 1'
#
loop_
_entity.id
_entity.type
_entity.pdbx_description
1 polymer ?
#
loop_
_entity_poly.entity_id
_entity_poly.type
_entity_poly.pdbx_seq_one_letter_code
_entity_poly.pdbx_strand_id
1 'polypeptide(L)'
;MHPAVLASGPAAGPAVGHATPKARSGFDGEPLARVIHMAATGVWVVKRQGRMLEIGGRLHWNCPRSLASDAKRAGVALSDLVMNTGRQA
;
A
#
# COMPACT_ATOMS: atom_id res chain seq x y z
N MET A 1 -49.14 41.22 15.64
CA MET A 1 -48.71 41.15 17.06
C MET A 1 -48.47 39.69 17.42
N HIS A 2 -47.22 39.33 17.75
CA HIS A 2 -46.80 38.01 18.26
C HIS A 2 -46.74 38.08 19.81
N PRO A 3 -46.94 36.99 20.57
CA PRO A 3 -45.95 35.91 20.81
C PRO A 3 -46.52 34.50 20.49
N ALA A 4 -45.78 33.39 20.30
CA ALA A 4 -44.69 32.73 21.07
C ALA A 4 -45.21 32.08 22.39
N VAL A 5 -44.87 30.84 22.82
CA VAL A 5 -44.02 29.74 22.30
C VAL A 5 -44.22 28.48 23.21
N LEU A 6 -43.61 27.32 22.86
CA LEU A 6 -43.44 26.06 23.66
C LEU A 6 -44.65 25.11 23.70
N ALA A 7 -44.53 23.78 23.64
CA ALA A 7 -43.44 22.84 23.24
C ALA A 7 -44.13 21.48 22.90
N SER A 8 -43.54 20.36 22.43
CA SER A 8 -42.17 19.85 22.18
C SER A 8 -42.27 18.87 20.98
N GLY A 9 -41.24 18.32 20.34
CA GLY A 9 -39.77 18.48 20.36
C GLY A 9 -39.19 17.43 19.39
N PRO A 10 -38.13 17.70 18.60
CA PRO A 10 -37.65 16.72 17.63
C PRO A 10 -36.89 15.59 18.33
N ALA A 11 -37.34 14.35 18.10
CA ALA A 11 -36.58 13.16 18.49
C ALA A 11 -35.31 13.09 17.64
N ALA A 12 -34.21 13.60 18.21
CA ALA A 12 -32.88 13.48 17.63
C ALA A 12 -32.44 12.01 17.69
N GLY A 13 -32.85 11.22 16.68
CA GLY A 13 -32.21 9.95 16.38
C GLY A 13 -30.70 10.20 16.26
N PRO A 14 -29.85 9.39 16.91
CA PRO A 14 -28.41 9.66 16.93
C PRO A 14 -27.92 9.71 15.49
N ALA A 15 -27.31 10.84 15.13
CA ALA A 15 -26.60 10.95 13.87
C ALA A 15 -25.64 9.76 13.81
N VAL A 16 -25.83 8.87 12.82
CA VAL A 16 -24.88 7.81 12.54
C VAL A 16 -23.61 8.52 12.16
N GLY A 17 -22.71 8.65 13.14
CA GLY A 17 -21.35 9.03 12.91
C GLY A 17 -20.79 7.98 11.98
N HIS A 18 -20.79 8.27 10.68
CA HIS A 18 -19.81 7.75 9.76
C HIS A 18 -18.47 8.23 10.32
N ALA A 19 -17.95 7.45 11.27
CA ALA A 19 -16.55 7.44 11.60
C ALA A 19 -15.85 7.28 10.26
N THR A 20 -15.24 8.37 9.81
CA THR A 20 -14.41 8.35 8.62
C THR A 20 -13.48 7.15 8.77
N PRO A 21 -13.39 6.24 7.77
CA PRO A 21 -12.50 5.11 7.86
C PRO A 21 -11.09 5.68 8.04
N LYS A 22 -10.61 5.67 9.29
CA LYS A 22 -9.28 6.14 9.64
C LYS A 22 -8.29 5.04 9.29
N ALA A 23 -8.35 4.61 8.03
CA ALA A 23 -7.37 3.81 7.34
C ALA A 23 -6.11 4.68 7.16
N ARG A 24 -5.41 4.90 8.28
CA ARG A 24 -4.01 5.34 8.24
C ARG A 24 -3.21 4.20 7.64
N SER A 25 -3.05 4.23 6.33
CA SER A 25 -2.07 3.44 5.60
C SER A 25 -1.38 4.42 4.66
N GLY A 26 -0.08 4.66 4.88
CA GLY A 26 0.70 5.66 4.14
C GLY A 26 1.04 5.23 2.70
N PHE A 27 0.03 4.87 1.92
CA PHE A 27 0.15 4.38 0.54
C PHE A 27 -0.68 5.18 -0.47
N ASP A 28 -1.37 6.23 -0.02
CA ASP A 28 -2.06 7.21 -0.89
C ASP A 28 -1.04 8.07 -1.65
N GLY A 29 -0.55 7.53 -2.78
CA GLY A 29 0.22 8.25 -3.79
C GLY A 29 1.68 7.80 -3.95
N GLU A 30 2.28 7.11 -2.98
CA GLU A 30 3.64 6.58 -3.12
C GLU A 30 3.65 5.24 -3.88
N PRO A 31 4.20 5.17 -5.10
CA PRO A 31 4.07 3.97 -5.94
C PRO A 31 4.79 2.77 -5.32
N LEU A 32 4.08 1.64 -5.25
CA LEU A 32 4.60 0.38 -4.72
C LEU A 32 5.87 -0.07 -5.45
N ALA A 33 6.79 -0.67 -4.70
CA ALA A 33 8.03 -1.19 -5.26
C ALA A 33 7.73 -2.53 -5.97
N ARG A 34 7.92 -2.56 -7.30
CA ARG A 34 7.55 -3.71 -8.12
C ARG A 34 8.63 -4.78 -8.06
N VAL A 35 8.22 -6.02 -7.77
CA VAL A 35 9.10 -7.19 -7.79
C VAL A 35 9.26 -7.69 -9.23
N ILE A 36 10.50 -7.98 -9.62
CA ILE A 36 10.83 -8.53 -10.93
C ILE A 36 11.67 -9.80 -10.73
N HIS A 37 11.23 -10.92 -11.30
CA HIS A 37 12.02 -12.15 -11.39
C HIS A 37 12.73 -12.22 -12.74
N MET A 38 14.06 -12.14 -12.72
CA MET A 38 14.91 -12.21 -13.91
C MET A 38 15.17 -13.67 -14.29
N ALA A 39 14.28 -14.26 -15.08
CA ALA A 39 14.29 -15.70 -15.37
C ALA A 39 15.62 -16.22 -15.97
N ALA A 40 16.33 -15.38 -16.74
CA ALA A 40 17.61 -15.74 -17.35
C ALA A 40 18.75 -15.95 -16.32
N THR A 41 18.64 -15.39 -15.11
CA THR A 41 19.65 -15.45 -14.05
C THR A 41 19.11 -16.00 -12.73
N GLY A 42 17.81 -16.23 -12.61
CA GLY A 42 17.13 -16.72 -11.40
C GLY A 42 17.06 -15.72 -10.25
N VAL A 43 17.54 -14.49 -10.44
CA VAL A 43 17.58 -13.47 -9.38
C VAL A 43 16.32 -12.61 -9.37
N TRP A 44 16.02 -12.09 -8.20
CA TRP A 44 14.89 -11.23 -7.91
C TRP A 44 15.40 -9.82 -7.68
N VAL A 45 14.76 -8.82 -8.28
CA VAL A 45 15.13 -7.40 -8.17
C VAL A 45 13.87 -6.55 -7.91
N VAL A 46 14.07 -5.32 -7.44
CA VAL A 46 12.98 -4.42 -7.06
C VAL A 46 13.09 -3.10 -7.82
N LYS A 47 12.00 -2.64 -8.43
CA LYS A 47 11.94 -1.40 -9.20
C LYS A 47 10.89 -0.43 -8.65
N ARG A 48 11.26 0.84 -8.42
CA ARG A 48 10.35 1.91 -7.98
C ARG A 48 10.53 3.14 -8.86
N GLN A 49 9.44 3.76 -9.32
CA GLN A 49 9.47 4.98 -10.16
C GLN A 49 10.43 4.90 -11.36
N GLY A 50 10.46 3.76 -12.07
CA GLY A 50 11.35 3.57 -13.22
C GLY A 50 12.79 3.13 -12.89
N ARG A 51 13.24 3.25 -11.63
CA ARG A 51 14.63 2.97 -11.19
C ARG A 51 14.73 1.68 -10.39
N MET A 52 15.90 1.03 -10.43
CA MET A 52 16.20 -0.08 -9.51
C MET A 52 16.29 0.47 -8.08
N LEU A 53 15.68 -0.22 -7.14
CA LEU A 53 15.68 0.13 -5.73
C LEU A 53 16.67 -0.74 -4.98
N GLU A 54 17.67 -0.11 -4.38
CA GLU A 54 18.53 -0.78 -3.41
C GLU A 54 17.79 -0.91 -2.07
N ILE A 55 17.91 -2.07 -1.44
CA ILE A 55 17.35 -2.34 -0.10
C ILE A 55 18.49 -2.90 0.76
N GLY A 56 18.96 -2.11 1.72
CA GLY A 56 20.03 -2.52 2.65
C GLY A 56 21.36 -2.87 1.97
N GLY A 57 21.80 -2.08 0.98
CA GLY A 57 23.05 -2.35 0.24
C GLY A 57 22.93 -3.45 -0.83
N ARG A 58 21.71 -3.93 -1.14
CA ARG A 58 21.47 -5.00 -2.12
C ARG A 58 20.50 -4.55 -3.21
N LEU A 59 20.84 -4.86 -4.46
CA LEU A 59 20.00 -4.66 -5.65
C LEU A 59 19.33 -5.96 -6.13
N HIS A 60 19.79 -7.12 -5.65
CA HIS A 60 19.32 -8.43 -6.11
C HIS A 60 19.31 -9.50 -4.99
N TRP A 61 18.39 -10.46 -5.11
CA TRP A 61 18.21 -11.58 -4.19
C TRP A 61 18.14 -12.91 -4.94
N ASN A 62 18.61 -13.98 -4.32
CA ASN A 62 18.56 -15.34 -4.87
C ASN A 62 17.19 -16.02 -4.68
N CYS A 63 16.33 -15.50 -3.80
CA CYS A 63 15.01 -16.04 -3.55
C CYS A 63 14.02 -14.97 -3.07
N PRO A 64 12.71 -15.14 -3.32
CA PRO A 64 11.71 -14.11 -2.99
C PRO A 64 11.53 -13.91 -1.48
N ARG A 65 11.79 -14.96 -0.67
CA ARG A 65 11.70 -14.89 0.80
C ARG A 65 12.71 -13.90 1.39
N SER A 66 13.95 -13.90 0.91
CA SER A 66 14.98 -12.96 1.39
C SER A 66 14.67 -11.53 0.97
N LEU A 67 14.23 -11.33 -0.28
CA LEU A 67 13.76 -10.03 -0.78
C LEU A 67 12.63 -9.47 0.08
N ALA A 68 11.58 -10.25 0.34
CA ALA A 68 10.45 -9.84 1.17
C ALA A 68 10.87 -9.53 2.63
N SER A 69 11.84 -10.28 3.16
CA SER A 69 12.39 -10.07 4.50
C SER A 69 13.15 -8.75 4.60
N ASP A 70 14.02 -8.46 3.64
CA ASP A 70 14.81 -7.22 3.59
C ASP A 70 13.92 -6.00 3.29
N ALA A 71 12.96 -6.12 2.38
CA ALA A 71 11.97 -5.08 2.10
C ALA A 71 11.16 -4.71 3.34
N LYS A 72 10.69 -5.72 4.09
CA LYS A 72 10.00 -5.52 5.38
C LYS A 72 10.89 -4.80 6.41
N ARG A 73 12.17 -5.16 6.50
CA ARG A 73 13.14 -4.50 7.42
C ARG A 73 13.44 -3.06 7.03
N ALA A 74 13.38 -2.73 5.74
CA ALA A 74 13.60 -1.38 5.22
C ALA A 74 12.32 -0.52 5.11
N GLY A 75 11.15 -1.04 5.50
CA GLY A 75 9.87 -0.33 5.35
C GLY A 75 9.39 -0.19 3.89
N VAL A 76 9.94 -0.98 2.97
CA VAL A 76 9.58 -0.94 1.54
C VAL A 76 8.34 -1.79 1.29
N ALA A 77 7.23 -1.14 0.93
CA ALA A 77 6.04 -1.83 0.47
C ALA A 77 6.23 -2.36 -0.96
N LEU A 78 6.16 -3.69 -1.09
CA LEU A 78 6.23 -4.40 -2.36
C LEU A 78 4.85 -4.46 -3.03
N SER A 79 4.82 -4.53 -4.35
CA SER A 79 3.61 -4.90 -5.10
C SER A 79 3.47 -6.42 -5.14
N ASP A 80 2.25 -6.91 -4.94
CA ASP A 80 1.89 -8.34 -5.06
C ASP A 80 2.07 -8.89 -6.49
N LEU A 81 2.15 -8.01 -7.49
CA LEU A 81 2.42 -8.39 -8.88
C LEU A 81 3.94 -8.56 -9.12
N VAL A 82 4.36 -9.81 -9.26
CA VAL A 82 5.69 -10.17 -9.75
C VAL A 82 5.72 -10.12 -11.28
N MET A 83 6.60 -9.29 -11.86
CA MET A 83 6.93 -9.40 -13.28
C MET A 83 7.96 -10.49 -13.51
N ASN A 84 7.62 -11.55 -14.24
CA ASN A 84 8.58 -12.54 -14.70
C ASN A 84 9.11 -12.15 -16.09
N THR A 85 10.43 -12.03 -16.27
CA THR A 85 11.04 -11.66 -17.57
C THR A 85 11.32 -12.86 -18.48
N GLY A 86 10.93 -14.07 -18.07
CA GLY A 86 10.97 -15.26 -18.91
C GLY A 86 9.95 -15.18 -20.03
N ARG A 87 10.21 -15.91 -21.12
CA ARG A 87 9.26 -16.10 -22.21
C ARG A 87 8.10 -16.96 -21.69
N GLN A 88 6.89 -16.38 -21.66
CA GLN A 88 5.66 -17.17 -21.55
C GLN A 88 5.53 -17.99 -22.84
N ALA A 89 5.28 -19.29 -22.71
CA ALA A 89 5.13 -20.23 -23.82
C ALA A 89 3.65 -20.40 -24.17
#